data_AF-A0A7V2PEW7-F1
#
_entry.id   AF-A0A7V2PEW7-F1
#
_cell.length_a   1.000
_cell.length_b   1.000
_cell.length_c   1.000
_cell.angle_alpha   90.00
_cell.angle_beta   90.00
_cell.angle_gamma   90.00
#
_symmetry.space_group_name_H-M   'P 1'
#
loop_
_entity.id
_entity.type
_entity.pdbx_description
1 polymer ?
#
loop_
_entity_poly.entity_id
_entity_poly.type
_entity_poly.pdbx_seq_one_letter_code
_entity_poly.pdbx_strand_id
1 'polypeptide(L)'
;MDRDDTLHRLKNVEGHVRGIQRMVENDAYCIDLIRQIQAVQAALGKVSANILNDHLHSCLITAVRGEDPEERERVLKEIAEVYSMASKV
;
A
#
# COMPACT_ATOMS: atom_id res chain seq x y z
N MET A 1 -2.64 1.70 13.12
CA MET A 1 -3.33 1.93 11.84
C MET A 1 -4.53 2.83 12.03
N ASP A 2 -4.50 4.02 11.45
CA ASP A 2 -5.73 4.82 11.30
C ASP A 2 -6.61 4.19 10.22
N ARG A 3 -7.63 3.47 10.68
CA ARG A 3 -8.54 2.72 9.80
C ARG A 3 -9.33 3.64 8.90
N ASP A 4 -9.75 4.80 9.40
CA ASP A 4 -10.68 5.66 8.67
C ASP A 4 -9.94 6.43 7.56
N ASP A 5 -8.72 6.92 7.84
CA ASP A 5 -7.85 7.51 6.80
C ASP A 5 -7.47 6.47 5.73
N THR A 6 -7.11 5.25 6.13
CA THR A 6 -6.74 4.17 5.19
C THR A 6 -7.92 3.82 4.27
N LEU A 7 -9.11 3.64 4.83
CA LEU A 7 -10.33 3.37 4.05
C LEU A 7 -10.68 4.54 3.13
N HIS A 8 -10.53 5.78 3.60
CA HIS A 8 -10.77 6.97 2.78
C HIS A 8 -9.84 7.01 1.56
N ARG A 9 -8.55 6.75 1.75
CA ARG A 9 -7.58 6.70 0.64
C ARG A 9 -7.90 5.58 -0.35
N LEU A 10 -8.26 4.39 0.13
CA LEU A 10 -8.64 3.27 -0.73
C LEU A 10 -9.89 3.60 -1.56
N LYS A 11 -10.90 4.26 -0.98
CA LYS A 11 -12.09 4.72 -1.72
C LYS A 11 -11.74 5.75 -2.80
N ASN A 12 -10.77 6.63 -2.55
CA ASN A 12 -10.30 7.58 -3.56
C ASN A 12 -9.60 6.86 -4.73
N VAL A 13 -8.75 5.86 -4.42
CA VAL A 13 -8.11 5.00 -5.43
C VAL A 13 -9.15 4.27 -6.27
N GLU A 14 -10.17 3.69 -5.65
CA GLU A 14 -11.29 3.03 -6.34
C GLU A 14 -12.02 4.01 -7.29
N GLY A 15 -12.24 5.26 -6.86
CA GLY A 15 -12.77 6.33 -7.69
C GLY A 15 -11.91 6.64 -8.91
N HIS A 16 -10.58 6.66 -8.77
CA HIS A 16 -9.65 6.87 -9.87
C HIS A 16 -9.64 5.71 -10.86
N VAL A 17 -9.67 4.47 -10.38
CA VAL A 17 -9.78 3.27 -11.25
C VAL A 17 -11.07 3.32 -12.07
N ARG A 18 -12.20 3.69 -11.46
CA ARG A 18 -13.46 3.93 -12.21
C ARG A 18 -13.33 5.05 -13.23
N GLY A 19 -12.55 6.09 -12.93
CA GLY A 19 -12.23 7.17 -13.87
C GLY A 19 -11.48 6.64 -15.10
N ILE A 20 -10.47 5.80 -14.89
CA ILE A 20 -9.71 5.16 -15.97
C ILE A 20 -10.61 4.29 -16.83
N GLN A 21 -11.51 3.50 -16.23
CA GLN A 21 -12.49 2.70 -16.99
C GLN A 21 -13.32 3.57 -17.94
N ARG A 22 -13.86 4.70 -17.46
CA ARG A 22 -14.58 5.65 -18.31
C ARG A 22 -13.70 6.27 -19.39
N MET A 23 -12.42 6.53 -19.10
CA MET A 23 -11.50 7.03 -20.13
C MET A 23 -11.29 6.00 -21.25
N VAL A 24 -11.20 4.71 -20.91
CA VAL A 24 -11.11 3.63 -21.90
C VAL A 24 -12.40 3.53 -22.72
N GLU A 25 -13.57 3.58 -22.08
CA GLU A 25 -14.88 3.56 -22.75
C GLU A 25 -15.08 4.72 -23.74
N ASN A 26 -14.39 5.84 -23.52
CA ASN A 26 -14.46 7.04 -24.35
C ASN A 26 -13.25 7.17 -25.32
N ASP A 27 -12.51 6.09 -25.57
CA ASP A 27 -11.34 6.07 -26.47
C ASP A 27 -10.30 7.16 -26.16
N ALA A 28 -10.08 7.45 -24.86
CA ALA A 28 -9.13 8.46 -24.43
C ALA A 28 -7.69 8.14 -24.89
N TYR A 29 -6.90 9.19 -25.07
CA TYR A 29 -5.52 9.06 -25.54
C TYR A 29 -4.67 8.19 -24.61
N CYS A 30 -3.95 7.23 -25.21
CA CYS A 30 -3.22 6.19 -24.49
C CYS A 30 -2.21 6.73 -23.45
N ILE A 31 -1.55 7.85 -23.75
CA ILE A 31 -0.59 8.45 -22.81
C ILE A 31 -1.28 8.98 -21.56
N ASP A 32 -2.49 9.51 -21.68
CA ASP A 32 -3.24 10.01 -20.54
C ASP A 32 -3.78 8.88 -19.67
N LEU A 33 -4.20 7.76 -20.30
CA LEU A 33 -4.51 6.52 -19.57
C LEU A 33 -3.32 6.02 -18.76
N ILE A 34 -2.13 5.95 -19.37
CA ILE A 34 -0.89 5.52 -18.69
C ILE A 34 -0.59 6.45 -17.50
N ARG A 35 -0.71 7.77 -17.68
CA ARG A 35 -0.50 8.75 -16.59
C ARG A 35 -1.47 8.53 -15.43
N GLN A 36 -2.75 8.27 -15.71
CA GLN A 36 -3.73 7.99 -14.66
C GLN A 36 -3.43 6.67 -13.94
N ILE A 37 -3.02 5.63 -14.67
CA ILE A 37 -2.60 4.35 -14.06
C ILE A 37 -1.40 4.59 -13.14
N GLN A 38 -0.40 5.37 -13.57
CA GLN A 38 0.76 5.71 -12.73
C GLN A 38 0.35 6.49 -11.47
N ALA A 39 -0.62 7.40 -11.57
CA ALA A 39 -1.16 8.11 -10.41
C ALA A 39 -1.84 7.16 -9.41
N VAL A 40 -2.60 6.17 -9.91
CA VAL A 40 -3.21 5.11 -9.08
C VAL A 40 -2.15 4.25 -8.39
N GLN A 41 -1.10 3.84 -9.12
CA GLN A 41 0.01 3.08 -8.55
C GLN A 41 0.72 3.87 -7.44
N ALA A 42 1.01 5.16 -7.66
CA ALA A 42 1.61 6.02 -6.65
C ALA A 42 0.72 6.18 -5.40
N ALA A 43 -0.59 6.33 -5.60
CA ALA A 43 -1.55 6.42 -4.50
C ALA A 43 -1.60 5.12 -3.67
N LEU A 44 -1.61 3.95 -4.33
CA LEU A 44 -1.53 2.65 -3.67
C LEU A 44 -0.20 2.47 -2.93
N GLY A 45 0.92 2.88 -3.53
CA GLY A 45 2.22 2.87 -2.89
C GLY A 45 2.24 3.67 -1.59
N LYS A 46 1.60 4.85 -1.58
CA LYS A 46 1.45 5.67 -0.36
C LYS A 46 0.58 4.99 0.71
N VAL A 47 -0.51 4.33 0.32
CA VAL A 47 -1.34 3.57 1.26
C VAL A 47 -0.55 2.42 1.88
N SER A 48 0.19 1.67 1.05
CA SER A 48 1.04 0.57 1.52
C SER A 48 2.12 1.06 2.50
N ALA A 49 2.81 2.15 2.17
CA ALA A 49 3.81 2.76 3.04
C ALA A 49 3.23 3.22 4.39
N ASN A 50 2.03 3.80 4.40
CA ASN A 50 1.36 4.21 5.64
C ASN A 50 1.02 2.99 6.52
N ILE A 51 0.46 1.93 5.94
CA ILE A 51 0.12 0.70 6.67
C ILE A 51 1.40 0.05 7.24
N LEU A 52 2.47 -0.02 6.45
CA LEU A 52 3.76 -0.54 6.91
C LEU A 52 4.31 0.32 8.06
N ASN A 53 4.30 1.65 7.92
CA ASN A 53 4.75 2.55 8.98
C ASN A 53 4.00 2.29 10.29
N ASP A 54 2.67 2.12 10.23
CA ASP A 54 1.87 1.84 11.40
C ASP A 54 2.20 0.47 12.02
N HIS A 55 2.42 -0.56 11.20
CA HIS A 55 2.85 -1.88 11.65
C HIS A 55 4.22 -1.84 12.36
N LEU A 56 5.17 -1.07 11.84
CA LEU A 56 6.48 -0.86 12.46
C LEU A 56 6.33 -0.17 13.84
N HIS A 57 5.45 0.80 13.97
CA HIS A 57 5.25 1.53 15.23
C HIS A 57 4.42 0.75 16.27
N SER A 58 3.65 -0.27 15.86
CA SER A 58 2.87 -1.10 16.80
C SER A 58 3.49 -2.47 17.03
N CYS A 59 3.48 -3.33 16.01
CA CYS A 59 3.80 -4.75 16.13
C CYS A 59 5.29 -4.95 16.33
N LEU A 60 6.13 -4.27 15.54
CA LEU A 60 7.58 -4.39 15.67
C LEU A 60 8.09 -3.81 16.99
N ILE A 61 7.66 -2.61 17.40
CA ILE A 61 8.06 -2.05 18.69
C ILE A 61 7.64 -2.95 19.85
N THR A 62 6.45 -3.55 19.78
CA THR A 62 5.96 -4.49 20.81
C THR A 62 6.83 -5.74 20.86
N ALA A 63 7.08 -6.37 19.71
CA ALA A 63 7.92 -7.57 19.62
C ALA A 63 9.34 -7.31 20.13
N VAL A 64 9.97 -6.20 19.74
CA VAL A 64 11.33 -5.84 20.15
C VAL A 64 11.44 -5.58 21.65
N ARG A 65 10.39 -5.02 22.28
CA ARG A 65 10.35 -4.79 23.73
C ARG A 65 9.94 -6.02 24.54
N GLY A 66 9.31 -7.00 23.90
CA GLY A 66 8.89 -8.25 24.51
C GLY A 66 10.06 -9.21 24.77
N GLU A 67 9.83 -10.19 25.65
CA GLU A 67 10.84 -11.19 26.01
C GLU A 67 10.86 -12.40 25.06
N ASP A 68 9.87 -12.55 24.19
CA ASP A 68 9.73 -13.67 23.25
C ASP A 68 10.61 -13.48 21.99
N PRO A 69 11.67 -14.30 21.79
CA PRO A 69 12.52 -14.24 20.61
C PRO A 69 11.83 -14.75 19.34
N GLU A 70 10.87 -15.68 19.44
CA GLU A 70 10.17 -16.23 18.27
C GLU A 70 9.22 -15.18 17.66
N GLU A 71 8.55 -14.42 18.51
CA GLU A 71 7.73 -13.27 18.08
C GLU A 71 8.57 -12.22 17.34
N ARG A 72 9.78 -11.91 17.84
CA ARG A 72 10.69 -10.97 17.16
C ARG A 72 11.07 -11.46 15.77
N GLU A 73 11.49 -12.72 15.65
CA GLU A 73 11.90 -13.29 14.37
C GLU A 73 10.73 -13.35 13.38
N ARG A 74 9.52 -13.68 13.85
CA ARG A 74 8.30 -13.69 13.04
C ARG A 74 8.03 -12.32 12.42
N VAL A 75 8.00 -11.26 13.23
CA VAL A 75 7.71 -9.90 12.74
C VAL A 75 8.80 -9.39 11.80
N LEU A 76 10.08 -9.70 12.06
CA LEU A 76 11.18 -9.36 11.14
C LEU A 76 11.01 -10.04 9.78
N LYS A 77 10.62 -11.32 9.77
CA LYS A 77 10.37 -12.07 8.54
C LYS A 77 9.21 -11.48 7.73
N GLU A 78 8.10 -11.11 8.38
CA GLU A 78 6.95 -10.47 7.72
C GLU A 78 7.39 -9.19 6.98
N ILE A 79 8.20 -8.34 7.62
CA ILE A 79 8.72 -7.10 7.01
C ILE A 79 9.63 -7.41 5.81
N ALA A 80 10.52 -8.39 5.95
CA ALA A 80 11.42 -8.79 4.87
C ALA A 80 10.66 -9.33 3.64
N GLU A 81 9.58 -10.10 3.86
CA GLU A 81 8.71 -10.61 2.81
C GLU A 81 8.01 -9.48 2.05
N VAL A 82 7.47 -8.48 2.77
CA VAL A 82 6.84 -7.30 2.16
C VAL A 82 7.82 -6.54 1.25
N TYR A 83 9.07 -6.33 1.68
CA TYR A 83 10.10 -5.66 0.87
C TYR A 83 10.53 -6.48 -0.36
N SER A 84 10.62 -7.81 -0.22
CA SER A 84 10.92 -8.72 -1.33
C SER A 84 9.83 -8.69 -2.42
N MET A 85 8.57 -8.55 -2.02
CA MET A 85 7.47 -8.40 -2.98
C MET A 85 7.51 -7.04 -3.70
N ALA A 86 7.77 -5.96 -2.96
CA ALA A 86 7.83 -4.61 -3.52
C ALA A 86 8.96 -4.40 -4.54
N SER A 87 10.00 -5.24 -4.49
CA SER A 87 11.17 -5.19 -5.39
C SER A 87 11.07 -6.13 -6.60
N LYS A 88 10.01 -6.94 -6.70
CA LYS A 88 9.76 -7.88 -7.81
C LYS A 88 8.82 -7.35 -8.91
N VAL A 89 8.39 -6.10 -8.80
CA VAL A 89 7.54 -5.39 -9.77
C VAL A 89 8.40 -4.40 -10.54
#